data_AF-A0A941ZDP8-F1
#
_entry.id   AF-A0A941ZDP8-F1
#
_cell.length_a   1.000
_cell.length_b   1.000
_cell.length_c   1.000
_cell.angle_alpha   90.00
_cell.angle_beta   90.00
_cell.angle_gamma   90.00
#
_symmetry.space_group_name_H-M   'P 1'
#
loop_
_entity.id
_entity.type
_entity.pdbx_description
1 polymer ?
#
loop_
_entity_poly.entity_id
_entity_poly.type
_entity_poly.pdbx_seq_one_letter_code
_entity_poly.pdbx_strand_id
1 'polypeptide(L)'
;MKSKYLILTTCVISVLLLLSFVGDIRAQISCTEDADCDDQLFCTGTETCIDGTCAAVSACPPAIDGCVTRGFSCDEENDMCIDFADDSLCAEGEFCDIYTGDCLQIQIQCTEDADCNDGVFCNGTEFCSEGFCVAVSACPPFIDGCVTRGFSCDEENDMCLDFADDSLCNVGQICDVESGDCVATTFTCGMAQLIVQETVASGGPYKNHGQMVKTAAHAANPYLYEGAISEECHSCIVSQFARRIPIEQQEVCE
;
A
#
# COMPACT_ATOMS: atom_id res chain seq x y z
N MET A 1 -18.18 65.59 0.96
CA MET A 1 -17.66 64.47 0.16
C MET A 1 -16.14 64.24 0.36
N LYS A 2 -15.63 64.11 1.60
CA LYS A 2 -14.19 63.81 1.83
C LYS A 2 -13.90 62.78 2.93
N SER A 3 -14.91 62.27 3.65
CA SER A 3 -14.70 61.40 4.82
C SER A 3 -14.85 59.90 4.52
N LYS A 4 -15.49 59.51 3.40
CA LYS A 4 -15.70 58.09 3.05
C LYS A 4 -14.53 57.43 2.29
N TYR A 5 -13.62 58.22 1.71
CA TYR A 5 -12.49 57.70 0.94
C TYR A 5 -11.28 57.30 1.80
N LEU A 6 -11.20 57.74 3.06
CA LEU A 6 -10.04 57.46 3.92
C LEU A 6 -10.11 56.07 4.59
N ILE A 7 -11.30 55.48 4.67
CA ILE A 7 -11.52 54.17 5.32
C ILE A 7 -11.32 53.01 4.33
N LEU A 8 -11.56 53.23 3.03
CA LEU A 8 -11.34 52.20 2.01
C LEU A 8 -9.84 51.95 1.74
N THR A 9 -9.01 52.99 1.82
CA THR A 9 -7.57 52.88 1.48
C THR A 9 -6.75 52.16 2.56
N THR A 10 -7.12 52.29 3.84
CA THR A 10 -6.45 51.59 4.94
C THR A 10 -6.80 50.10 5.00
N CYS A 11 -8.02 49.72 4.58
CA CYS A 11 -8.44 48.32 4.60
C CYS A 11 -7.77 47.48 3.50
N VAL A 12 -7.58 48.06 2.29
CA VAL A 12 -6.92 47.40 1.16
C VAL A 12 -5.42 47.21 1.43
N ILE A 13 -4.76 48.15 2.12
CA ILE A 13 -3.34 48.05 2.48
C ILE A 13 -3.12 46.98 3.57
N SER A 14 -4.02 46.84 4.55
CA SER A 14 -3.92 45.78 5.56
C SER A 14 -4.14 44.37 4.99
N VAL A 15 -5.00 44.21 3.96
CA VAL A 15 -5.22 42.90 3.33
C VAL A 15 -4.09 42.54 2.36
N LEU A 16 -3.49 43.51 1.66
CA LEU A 16 -2.30 43.27 0.83
C LEU A 16 -1.03 42.96 1.65
N LEU A 17 -0.88 43.52 2.85
CA LEU A 17 0.21 43.18 3.76
C LEU A 17 0.08 41.77 4.34
N LEU A 18 -1.13 41.25 4.52
CA LEU A 18 -1.34 39.85 4.95
C LEU A 18 -1.09 38.83 3.82
N LEU A 19 -1.31 39.20 2.55
CA LEU A 19 -1.06 38.31 1.41
C LEU A 19 0.42 38.27 0.96
N SER A 20 1.28 39.11 1.53
CA SER A 20 2.72 39.15 1.22
C SER A 20 3.55 38.21 2.11
N PHE A 21 2.95 37.57 3.12
CA PHE A 21 3.62 36.67 4.07
C PHE A 21 3.33 35.18 3.84
N VAL A 22 2.69 34.81 2.72
CA VAL A 22 2.66 33.40 2.29
C VAL A 22 3.91 33.10 1.46
N GLY A 23 5.07 33.46 2.02
CA GLY A 23 6.37 33.06 1.54
C GLY A 23 6.83 31.86 2.36
N ASP A 24 6.88 30.70 1.70
CA ASP A 24 7.50 29.46 2.18
C ASP A 24 6.88 28.81 3.44
N ILE A 25 5.94 27.88 3.23
CA ILE A 25 5.59 26.87 4.24
C ILE A 25 6.64 25.76 4.18
N ARG A 26 7.88 26.11 4.51
CA ARG A 26 8.76 25.24 5.29
C ARG A 26 8.93 25.98 6.59
N ALA A 27 8.20 25.55 7.62
CA ALA A 27 8.42 26.06 8.98
C ALA A 27 9.86 25.68 9.35
N GLN A 28 10.81 26.58 9.08
CA GLN A 28 12.13 26.51 9.68
C GLN A 28 11.90 26.88 11.15
N ILE A 29 11.74 25.85 11.98
CA ILE A 29 11.59 26.00 13.43
C ILE A 29 12.85 26.70 13.94
N SER A 30 12.68 27.94 14.41
CA SER A 30 13.74 28.67 15.09
C SER A 30 13.82 28.17 16.53
N CYS A 31 14.99 27.71 16.95
CA CYS A 31 15.22 27.18 18.29
C CYS A 31 16.18 28.08 19.08
N THR A 32 16.13 27.97 20.41
CA THR A 32 17.07 28.62 21.35
C THR A 32 17.76 27.61 22.26
N GLU A 33 17.14 26.45 22.48
CA GLU A 33 17.69 25.28 23.16
C GLU A 33 17.25 24.00 22.44
N ASP A 34 17.90 22.87 22.73
CA ASP A 34 17.61 21.59 22.07
C ASP A 34 16.16 21.12 22.29
N ALA A 35 15.58 21.45 23.45
CA ALA A 35 14.18 21.13 23.77
C ALA A 35 13.16 21.86 22.87
N ASP A 36 13.55 22.95 22.20
CA ASP A 36 12.69 23.63 21.22
C ASP A 36 12.59 22.84 19.91
N CYS A 37 13.52 21.90 19.69
CA CYS A 37 13.57 21.09 18.50
C CYS A 37 12.79 19.79 18.64
N ASP A 38 12.74 19.21 19.84
CA ASP A 38 12.12 17.92 20.14
C ASP A 38 10.70 17.77 19.57
N ASP A 39 10.61 17.04 18.46
CA ASP A 39 9.36 16.66 17.80
C ASP A 39 8.67 15.44 18.43
N GLN A 40 9.25 14.89 19.51
CA GLN A 40 8.84 13.66 20.20
C GLN A 40 8.81 12.43 19.29
N LEU A 41 9.54 12.46 18.18
CA LEU A 41 9.76 11.31 17.31
C LEU A 41 11.18 10.79 17.52
N PHE A 42 11.31 9.47 17.67
CA PHE A 42 12.61 8.83 17.87
C PHE A 42 13.37 8.72 16.56
N CYS A 43 12.73 8.30 15.47
CA CYS A 43 13.42 7.99 14.22
C CYS A 43 13.89 9.22 13.45
N THR A 44 13.33 10.40 13.73
CA THR A 44 13.82 11.68 13.18
C THR A 44 15.21 12.03 13.71
N GLY A 45 15.61 11.42 14.83
CA GLY A 45 16.95 11.50 15.39
C GLY A 45 17.05 12.37 16.62
N THR A 46 18.22 12.42 17.24
CA THR A 46 18.45 13.39 18.32
C THR A 46 18.52 14.78 17.71
N GLU A 47 17.53 15.61 18.02
CA GLU A 47 17.43 16.97 17.51
C GLU A 47 18.20 17.95 18.41
N THR A 48 19.10 18.72 17.81
CA THR A 48 19.94 19.70 18.49
C THR A 48 19.72 21.06 17.87
N CYS A 49 19.66 22.10 18.70
CA CYS A 49 19.60 23.47 18.25
C CYS A 49 20.99 23.98 17.87
N ILE A 50 21.27 24.10 16.57
CA ILE A 50 22.54 24.58 16.05
C ILE A 50 22.32 25.91 15.32
N ASP A 51 22.94 26.98 15.83
CA ASP A 51 22.84 28.35 15.29
C ASP A 51 21.38 28.81 15.03
N GLY A 52 20.48 28.45 15.94
CA GLY A 52 19.06 28.81 15.88
C GLY A 52 18.23 28.00 14.89
N THR A 53 18.76 26.89 14.37
CA THR A 53 18.05 25.95 13.50
C THR A 53 18.14 24.53 14.09
N CYS A 54 17.04 23.80 14.07
CA CYS A 54 17.01 22.40 14.48
C CYS A 54 17.75 21.53 13.46
N ALA A 55 18.71 20.74 13.95
CA ALA A 55 19.45 19.77 13.19
C ALA A 55 19.36 18.42 13.89
N ALA A 56 18.96 17.38 13.16
CA ALA A 56 18.87 16.04 13.69
C ALA A 56 20.10 15.20 13.33
N VAL A 57 20.56 14.39 14.27
CA VAL A 57 21.50 13.29 14.02
C VAL A 57 20.70 12.00 14.05
N SER A 58 20.79 11.19 12.98
CA SER A 58 20.05 9.92 12.86
C SER A 58 20.10 9.12 14.16
N ALA A 59 18.92 8.77 14.70
CA ALA A 59 18.83 7.88 15.87
C ALA A 59 19.40 6.50 15.59
N CYS A 60 19.38 6.09 14.32
CA CYS A 60 19.84 4.80 13.83
C CYS A 60 21.01 4.99 12.86
N PRO A 61 22.23 5.28 13.34
CA PRO A 61 23.40 5.34 12.48
C PRO A 61 23.69 3.95 11.89
N PRO A 62 24.12 3.87 10.61
CA PRO A 62 24.51 2.60 10.01
C PRO A 62 25.60 1.92 10.83
N ALA A 63 25.33 0.71 11.27
CA ALA A 63 26.27 -0.13 11.99
C ALA A 63 26.17 -1.57 11.50
N ILE A 64 27.29 -2.28 11.54
CA ILE A 64 27.34 -3.71 11.24
C ILE A 64 27.87 -4.38 12.51
N ASP A 65 27.10 -5.33 13.04
CA ASP A 65 27.46 -6.13 14.20
C ASP A 65 27.41 -7.61 13.77
N GLY A 66 28.58 -8.14 13.43
CA GLY A 66 28.70 -9.43 12.75
C GLY A 66 28.02 -9.42 11.39
N CYS A 67 27.00 -10.27 11.21
CA CYS A 67 26.18 -10.36 9.99
C CYS A 67 24.89 -9.53 10.04
N VAL A 68 24.62 -8.83 11.15
CA VAL A 68 23.43 -8.00 11.30
C VAL A 68 23.73 -6.56 10.89
N THR A 69 22.89 -6.01 10.03
CA THR A 69 22.91 -4.61 9.62
C THR A 69 21.90 -3.80 10.43
N ARG A 70 22.35 -2.69 10.98
CA ARG A 70 21.56 -1.70 11.73
C ARG A 70 21.52 -0.39 10.97
N GLY A 71 20.44 0.38 11.15
CA GLY A 71 20.42 1.79 10.75
C GLY A 71 19.69 2.11 9.44
N PHE A 72 19.02 1.15 8.81
CA PHE A 72 18.25 1.39 7.59
C PHE A 72 16.73 1.47 7.79
N SER A 73 16.23 1.02 8.95
CA SER A 73 14.82 1.11 9.32
C SER A 73 14.68 1.34 10.82
N CYS A 74 13.56 1.93 11.22
CA CYS A 74 13.30 2.39 12.57
C CYS A 74 11.80 2.31 12.86
N ASP A 75 11.48 1.99 14.11
CA ASP A 75 10.13 1.88 14.65
C ASP A 75 9.87 3.02 15.64
N GLU A 76 8.97 3.94 15.25
CA GLU A 76 8.55 5.10 16.06
C GLU A 76 7.61 4.72 17.21
N GLU A 77 6.92 3.58 17.15
CA GLU A 77 6.02 3.16 18.23
C GLU A 77 6.81 2.58 19.41
N ASN A 78 7.94 1.94 19.11
CA ASN A 78 8.78 1.25 20.09
C ASN A 78 10.12 1.95 20.38
N ASP A 79 10.33 3.16 19.83
CA ASP A 79 11.56 3.96 19.95
C ASP A 79 12.84 3.13 19.72
N MET A 80 12.86 2.34 18.63
CA MET A 80 13.96 1.41 18.37
C MET A 80 14.37 1.34 16.91
N CYS A 81 15.67 1.11 16.71
CA CYS A 81 16.22 0.77 15.40
C CYS A 81 15.88 -0.68 15.06
N ILE A 82 15.54 -0.93 13.80
CA ILE A 82 15.25 -2.27 13.32
C ILE A 82 16.53 -2.88 12.76
N ASP A 83 16.83 -4.07 13.24
CA ASP A 83 17.96 -4.89 12.85
C ASP A 83 17.55 -5.79 11.67
N PHE A 84 18.45 -5.99 10.71
CA PHE A 84 18.25 -6.90 9.59
C PHE A 84 19.40 -7.89 9.50
N ALA A 85 19.06 -9.18 9.47
CA ALA A 85 20.00 -10.23 9.10
C ALA A 85 20.41 -10.06 7.63
N ASP A 86 21.72 -10.11 7.36
CA ASP A 86 22.28 -10.10 6.00
C ASP A 86 23.15 -11.34 5.78
N ASP A 87 22.55 -12.39 5.22
CA ASP A 87 23.21 -13.65 4.91
C ASP A 87 24.39 -13.47 3.92
N SER A 88 24.44 -12.37 3.16
CA SER A 88 25.55 -12.10 2.25
C SER A 88 26.84 -11.72 2.96
N LEU A 89 26.75 -11.38 4.25
CA LEU A 89 27.91 -11.16 5.13
C LEU A 89 28.47 -12.48 5.70
N CYS A 90 27.78 -13.60 5.50
CA CYS A 90 28.20 -14.92 5.94
C CYS A 90 28.93 -15.72 4.85
N ALA A 91 29.66 -16.77 5.26
CA ALA A 91 30.29 -17.66 4.31
C ALA A 91 29.24 -18.52 3.58
N GLU A 92 29.63 -19.14 2.47
CA GLU A 92 28.74 -20.02 1.70
C GLU A 92 28.16 -21.15 2.60
N GLY A 93 26.84 -21.18 2.74
CA GLY A 93 26.13 -22.18 3.53
C GLY A 93 25.92 -21.83 5.01
N GLU A 94 26.22 -20.60 5.42
CA GLU A 94 25.88 -20.05 6.73
C GLU A 94 24.74 -19.03 6.60
N PHE A 95 23.93 -18.91 7.65
CA PHE A 95 22.84 -17.95 7.76
C PHE A 95 23.05 -17.03 8.95
N CYS A 96 22.60 -15.79 8.82
CA CYS A 96 22.76 -14.81 9.87
C CYS A 96 21.70 -14.98 10.97
N ASP A 97 22.13 -15.22 12.20
CA ASP A 97 21.26 -15.17 13.36
C ASP A 97 21.11 -13.72 13.86
N ILE A 98 19.92 -13.16 13.69
CA ILE A 98 19.59 -11.79 14.08
C ILE A 98 19.79 -11.51 15.57
N TYR A 99 19.67 -12.51 16.44
CA TYR A 99 19.74 -12.32 17.89
C TYR A 99 21.17 -12.33 18.42
N THR A 100 22.06 -13.08 17.77
CA THR A 100 23.47 -13.23 18.19
C THR A 100 24.42 -12.39 17.34
N GLY A 101 24.04 -12.04 16.11
CA GLY A 101 24.93 -11.41 15.14
C GLY A 101 25.91 -12.39 14.48
N ASP A 102 25.80 -13.68 14.79
CA ASP A 102 26.71 -14.71 14.33
C ASP A 102 26.20 -15.40 13.05
N CYS A 103 27.14 -15.77 12.18
CA CYS A 103 26.87 -16.65 11.05
C CYS A 103 26.81 -18.09 11.54
N LEU A 104 25.63 -18.68 11.48
CA LEU A 104 25.40 -20.06 11.91
C LEU A 104 25.30 -20.97 10.70
N GLN A 105 26.08 -22.05 10.74
CA GLN A 105 25.91 -23.15 9.81
C GLN A 105 24.77 -24.03 10.34
N ILE A 106 23.59 -23.99 9.71
CA ILE A 106 22.52 -24.96 10.00
C ILE A 106 22.96 -26.30 9.40
N GLN A 107 23.77 -27.03 10.15
CA GLN A 107 24.07 -28.43 9.86
C GLN A 107 23.33 -29.31 10.85
N ILE A 108 22.00 -29.38 10.70
CA ILE A 108 21.27 -30.50 11.28
C ILE A 108 21.73 -31.74 10.50
N GLN A 109 22.61 -32.52 11.13
CA GLN A 109 23.00 -33.83 10.64
C GLN A 109 21.79 -34.74 10.75
N CYS A 110 21.48 -35.44 9.66
CA CYS A 110 20.37 -36.37 9.62
C CYS A 110 20.83 -37.74 9.10
N THR A 111 20.08 -38.76 9.48
CA THR A 111 20.22 -40.12 8.96
C THR A 111 18.95 -40.61 8.28
N GLU A 112 17.81 -40.01 8.62
CA GLU A 112 16.50 -40.20 8.02
C GLU A 112 15.71 -38.90 8.00
N ASP A 113 14.68 -38.81 7.16
CA ASP A 113 13.86 -37.60 7.00
C ASP A 113 13.20 -37.14 8.31
N ALA A 114 12.92 -38.09 9.23
CA ALA A 114 12.34 -37.78 10.54
C ALA A 114 13.29 -36.97 11.44
N ASP A 115 14.60 -37.04 11.21
CA ASP A 115 15.59 -36.22 11.95
C ASP A 115 15.51 -34.74 11.57
N CYS A 116 14.94 -34.45 10.40
CA CYS A 116 14.85 -33.09 9.88
C CYS A 116 13.61 -32.36 10.33
N ASN A 117 12.53 -33.07 10.64
CA ASN A 117 11.23 -32.50 10.99
C ASN A 117 11.34 -31.59 12.22
N ASP A 118 11.36 -30.28 11.98
CA ASP A 118 11.40 -29.23 13.00
C ASP A 118 10.00 -28.82 13.49
N GLY A 119 8.95 -29.38 12.89
CA GLY A 119 7.55 -29.10 13.21
C GLY A 119 7.03 -27.78 12.62
N VAL A 120 7.82 -27.12 11.77
CA VAL A 120 7.42 -25.94 11.01
C VAL A 120 6.93 -26.43 9.64
N PHE A 121 5.79 -25.91 9.16
CA PHE A 121 5.18 -26.38 7.91
C PHE A 121 5.63 -25.55 6.71
N CYS A 122 5.67 -24.22 6.82
CA CYS A 122 5.92 -23.36 5.66
C CYS A 122 7.37 -23.31 5.21
N ASN A 123 8.34 -23.74 6.03
CA ASN A 123 9.73 -23.92 5.61
C ASN A 123 9.88 -25.06 4.58
N GLY A 124 8.89 -25.96 4.50
CA GLY A 124 8.80 -26.99 3.49
C GLY A 124 8.73 -28.41 4.02
N THR A 125 8.53 -29.37 3.13
CA THR A 125 8.76 -30.76 3.50
C THR A 125 10.26 -30.99 3.61
N GLU A 126 10.70 -31.40 4.79
CA GLU A 126 12.11 -31.59 5.10
C GLU A 126 12.53 -33.04 4.84
N PHE A 127 13.64 -33.21 4.12
CA PHE A 127 14.21 -34.50 3.76
C PHE A 127 15.67 -34.55 4.17
N CYS A 128 16.13 -35.74 4.54
CA CYS A 128 17.53 -36.00 4.74
C CYS A 128 18.21 -36.32 3.41
N SER A 129 19.00 -35.38 2.91
CA SER A 129 19.77 -35.54 1.68
C SER A 129 21.27 -35.42 1.95
N GLU A 130 22.03 -36.45 1.59
CA GLU A 130 23.49 -36.50 1.79
C GLU A 130 23.96 -36.26 3.25
N GLY A 131 23.11 -36.58 4.22
CA GLY A 131 23.38 -36.38 5.65
C GLY A 131 23.02 -34.99 6.18
N PHE A 132 22.33 -34.17 5.37
CA PHE A 132 21.88 -32.83 5.72
C PHE A 132 20.39 -32.66 5.46
N CYS A 133 19.73 -31.91 6.34
CA CYS A 133 18.34 -31.54 6.14
C CYS A 133 18.21 -30.53 5.02
N VAL A 134 17.36 -30.85 4.05
CA VAL A 134 16.97 -29.97 2.95
C VAL A 134 15.46 -29.85 2.94
N ALA A 135 14.94 -28.66 2.71
CA ALA A 135 13.52 -28.43 2.58
C ALA A 135 13.14 -28.14 1.12
N VAL A 136 11.98 -28.62 0.70
CA VAL A 136 11.32 -28.17 -0.53
C VAL A 136 10.04 -27.45 -0.14
N SER A 137 9.78 -26.30 -0.77
CA SER A 137 8.63 -25.45 -0.43
C SER A 137 7.36 -26.28 -0.23
N ALA A 138 6.71 -26.12 0.92
CA ALA A 138 5.42 -26.75 1.20
C ALA A 138 4.33 -26.19 0.28
N CYS A 139 4.53 -24.95 -0.16
CA CYS A 139 3.63 -24.22 -1.04
C CYS A 139 4.40 -23.80 -2.31
N PRO A 140 4.57 -24.70 -3.29
CA PRO A 140 5.10 -24.32 -4.59
C PRO A 140 4.02 -23.51 -5.35
N PRO A 141 4.35 -22.33 -5.89
CA PRO A 141 3.36 -21.51 -6.57
C PRO A 141 2.93 -22.16 -7.87
N PHE A 142 1.62 -22.24 -8.08
CA PHE A 142 1.05 -22.60 -9.38
C PHE A 142 -0.24 -21.83 -9.63
N ILE A 143 -0.54 -21.63 -10.91
CA ILE A 143 -1.75 -20.95 -11.35
C ILE A 143 -2.78 -22.00 -11.72
N ASP A 144 -3.95 -21.93 -11.09
CA ASP A 144 -5.11 -22.76 -11.36
C ASP A 144 -6.28 -21.84 -11.75
N GLY A 145 -6.47 -21.68 -13.06
CA GLY A 145 -7.42 -20.71 -13.61
C GLY A 145 -7.07 -19.27 -13.22
N CYS A 146 -7.95 -18.62 -12.44
CA CYS A 146 -7.75 -17.26 -11.94
C CYS A 146 -7.15 -17.21 -10.52
N VAL A 147 -6.89 -18.37 -9.90
CA VAL A 147 -6.35 -18.47 -8.54
C VAL A 147 -4.85 -18.74 -8.60
N THR A 148 -4.09 -17.95 -7.84
CA THR A 148 -2.69 -18.29 -7.53
C THR A 148 -2.67 -19.08 -6.24
N ARG A 149 -2.29 -20.36 -6.35
CA ARG A 149 -2.23 -21.27 -5.21
C ARG A 149 -0.81 -21.39 -4.69
N GLY A 150 -0.68 -21.56 -3.38
CA GLY A 150 0.60 -21.86 -2.74
C GLY A 150 1.64 -20.73 -2.83
N PHE A 151 1.22 -19.47 -2.98
CA PHE A 151 2.15 -18.34 -2.94
C PHE A 151 2.47 -17.87 -1.52
N SER A 152 1.57 -18.17 -0.58
CA SER A 152 1.71 -17.87 0.84
C SER A 152 1.28 -19.06 1.67
N CYS A 153 1.59 -19.02 2.96
CA CYS A 153 1.45 -20.15 3.86
C CYS A 153 1.11 -19.66 5.25
N ASP A 154 0.30 -20.44 5.96
CA ASP A 154 -0.13 -20.22 7.33
C ASP A 154 0.42 -21.35 8.21
N GLU A 155 1.38 -21.01 9.07
CA GLU A 155 2.03 -21.92 10.02
C GLU A 155 1.13 -22.35 11.18
N GLU A 156 0.09 -21.57 11.52
CA GLU A 156 -0.80 -21.94 12.63
C GLU A 156 -1.75 -23.06 12.20
N ASN A 157 -2.10 -23.09 10.92
CA ASN A 157 -3.08 -24.01 10.35
C ASN A 157 -2.47 -25.06 9.39
N ASP A 158 -1.15 -25.10 9.27
CA ASP A 158 -0.39 -25.99 8.37
C ASP A 158 -0.97 -26.01 6.95
N MET A 159 -1.22 -24.83 6.38
CA MET A 159 -1.89 -24.75 5.08
C MET A 159 -1.33 -23.69 4.14
N CYS A 160 -1.35 -24.02 2.85
CA CYS A 160 -1.08 -23.08 1.79
C CYS A 160 -2.29 -22.17 1.57
N LEU A 161 -2.01 -20.88 1.38
CA LEU A 161 -3.02 -19.87 1.10
C LEU A 161 -3.17 -19.67 -0.41
N ASP A 162 -4.43 -19.54 -0.81
CA ASP A 162 -4.85 -19.31 -2.18
C ASP A 162 -5.29 -17.85 -2.34
N PHE A 163 -4.94 -17.24 -3.47
CA PHE A 163 -5.27 -15.86 -3.78
C PHE A 163 -6.03 -15.78 -5.10
N ALA A 164 -7.22 -15.19 -5.04
CA ALA A 164 -7.96 -14.80 -6.23
C ALA A 164 -7.26 -13.62 -6.95
N ASP A 165 -7.08 -13.75 -8.25
CA ASP A 165 -6.64 -12.66 -9.12
C ASP A 165 -7.73 -12.33 -10.14
N ASP A 166 -8.59 -11.36 -9.78
CA ASP A 166 -9.66 -10.87 -10.64
C ASP A 166 -9.15 -10.24 -11.95
N SER A 167 -7.87 -9.86 -12.02
CA SER A 167 -7.28 -9.31 -13.25
C SER A 167 -7.10 -10.36 -14.35
N LEU A 168 -7.14 -11.64 -13.97
CA LEU A 168 -7.14 -12.77 -14.90
C LEU A 168 -8.53 -13.06 -15.47
N CYS A 169 -9.57 -12.40 -14.94
CA CYS A 169 -10.95 -12.56 -15.38
C CYS A 169 -11.38 -11.48 -16.37
N ASN A 170 -12.33 -11.82 -17.25
CA ASN A 170 -12.94 -10.80 -18.10
C ASN A 170 -13.81 -9.86 -17.26
N VAL A 171 -14.08 -8.68 -17.81
CA VAL A 171 -14.95 -7.69 -17.19
C VAL A 171 -16.33 -8.30 -16.90
N GLY A 172 -16.84 -8.06 -15.69
CA GLY A 172 -18.09 -8.65 -15.18
C GLY A 172 -17.95 -10.04 -14.53
N GLN A 173 -16.76 -10.63 -14.55
CA GLN A 173 -16.44 -11.86 -13.82
C GLN A 173 -15.59 -11.54 -12.60
N ILE A 174 -15.71 -12.37 -11.57
CA ILE A 174 -14.79 -12.39 -10.42
C ILE A 174 -14.18 -13.78 -10.31
N CYS A 175 -13.01 -13.85 -9.71
CA CYS A 175 -12.38 -15.12 -9.44
C CYS A 175 -13.02 -15.80 -8.24
N ASP A 176 -13.50 -17.03 -8.43
CA ASP A 176 -14.01 -17.87 -7.35
C ASP A 176 -12.88 -18.78 -6.84
N VAL A 177 -12.49 -18.58 -5.58
CA VAL A 177 -11.34 -19.27 -4.98
C VAL A 177 -11.58 -20.78 -4.83
N GLU A 178 -12.82 -21.22 -4.61
CA GLU A 178 -13.15 -22.63 -4.42
C GLU A 178 -13.05 -23.42 -5.74
N SER A 179 -13.58 -22.85 -6.82
CA SER A 179 -13.61 -23.47 -8.14
C SER A 179 -12.36 -23.22 -8.97
N GLY A 180 -11.62 -22.14 -8.71
CA GLY A 180 -10.51 -21.71 -9.56
C GLY A 180 -10.95 -20.97 -10.83
N ASP A 181 -12.26 -20.79 -11.01
CA ASP A 181 -12.85 -20.29 -12.25
C ASP A 181 -13.29 -18.83 -12.14
N CYS A 182 -13.24 -18.13 -13.27
CA CYS A 182 -13.87 -16.83 -13.41
C CYS A 182 -15.39 -17.01 -13.52
N VAL A 183 -16.10 -16.76 -12.43
CA VAL A 183 -17.55 -16.85 -12.41
C VAL A 183 -18.16 -15.52 -12.81
N ALA A 184 -19.17 -15.58 -13.69
CA ALA A 184 -20.00 -14.41 -13.95
C ALA A 184 -20.72 -14.05 -12.66
N THR A 185 -20.42 -12.88 -12.11
CA THR A 185 -21.36 -12.30 -11.16
C THR A 185 -22.64 -12.02 -11.92
N THR A 186 -23.81 -12.12 -11.27
CA THR A 186 -25.01 -11.48 -11.83
C THR A 186 -24.70 -10.00 -11.88
N PHE A 187 -24.09 -9.54 -12.98
CA PHE A 187 -23.62 -8.19 -13.13
C PHE A 187 -24.85 -7.32 -13.26
N THR A 188 -25.33 -6.79 -12.14
CA THR A 188 -26.57 -6.03 -12.10
C THR A 188 -26.33 -4.62 -12.61
N CYS A 189 -27.38 -4.01 -13.13
CA CYS A 189 -27.34 -2.61 -13.53
C CYS A 189 -26.83 -1.70 -12.39
N GLY A 190 -27.22 -1.99 -11.15
CA GLY A 190 -26.75 -1.27 -9.96
C GLY A 190 -25.24 -1.33 -9.76
N MET A 191 -24.59 -2.46 -10.03
CA MET A 191 -23.12 -2.56 -9.93
C MET A 191 -22.42 -1.75 -11.01
N ALA A 192 -22.91 -1.80 -12.26
CA ALA A 192 -22.40 -0.97 -13.34
C ALA A 192 -22.53 0.53 -13.00
N GLN A 193 -23.65 0.93 -12.39
CA GLN A 193 -23.87 2.30 -11.95
C GLN A 193 -22.85 2.75 -10.91
N LEU A 194 -22.57 1.93 -9.89
CA LEU A 194 -21.59 2.25 -8.84
C LEU A 194 -20.18 2.43 -9.42
N ILE A 195 -19.74 1.54 -10.32
CA ILE A 195 -18.41 1.64 -10.95
C ILE A 195 -18.31 2.91 -11.80
N VAL A 196 -19.37 3.25 -12.54
CA VAL A 196 -19.40 4.49 -13.33
C VAL A 196 -19.37 5.72 -12.42
N GLN A 197 -20.10 5.71 -11.30
CA GLN A 197 -20.07 6.79 -10.31
C GLN A 197 -18.67 6.98 -9.72
N GLU A 198 -17.99 5.90 -9.34
CA GLU A 198 -16.62 5.94 -8.83
C GLU A 198 -15.62 6.45 -9.89
N THR A 199 -15.74 5.97 -11.13
CA THR A 199 -14.89 6.42 -12.25
C THR A 199 -15.09 7.92 -12.53
N VAL A 200 -16.33 8.41 -12.43
CA VAL A 200 -16.62 9.83 -12.61
C VAL A 200 -16.16 10.67 -11.41
N ALA A 201 -16.25 10.14 -10.19
CA ALA A 201 -15.77 10.83 -8.99
C ALA A 201 -14.24 10.97 -9.00
N SER A 202 -13.52 9.91 -9.39
CA SER A 202 -12.05 9.86 -9.42
C SER A 202 -11.43 10.58 -10.63
N GLY A 203 -12.15 10.66 -11.76
CA GLY A 203 -11.63 11.26 -13.00
C GLY A 203 -11.66 12.80 -13.06
N GLY A 204 -12.15 13.49 -12.02
CA GLY A 204 -12.20 14.95 -11.95
C GLY A 204 -10.83 15.60 -11.66
N PRO A 205 -10.68 16.93 -11.88
CA PRO A 205 -11.68 17.89 -12.32
C PRO A 205 -11.90 17.91 -13.84
N TYR A 206 -13.17 18.01 -14.27
CA TYR A 206 -13.54 18.04 -15.69
C TYR A 206 -13.53 19.46 -16.26
N LYS A 207 -13.04 19.62 -17.50
CA LYS A 207 -13.01 20.92 -18.19
C LYS A 207 -14.40 21.45 -18.52
N ASN A 208 -15.35 20.55 -18.76
CA ASN A 208 -16.75 20.88 -19.03
C ASN A 208 -17.66 19.68 -18.75
N HIS A 209 -18.97 19.94 -18.66
CA HIS A 209 -19.99 18.91 -18.41
C HIS A 209 -19.97 17.77 -19.44
N GLY A 210 -19.73 18.09 -20.72
CA GLY A 210 -19.65 17.08 -21.77
C GLY A 210 -18.52 16.08 -21.56
N GLN A 211 -17.39 16.52 -21.00
CA GLN A 211 -16.27 15.64 -20.65
C GLN A 211 -16.66 14.64 -19.56
N MET A 212 -17.37 15.10 -18.51
CA MET A 212 -17.86 14.22 -17.44
C MET A 212 -18.83 13.16 -17.98
N VAL A 213 -19.80 13.57 -18.81
CA VAL A 213 -20.76 12.63 -19.44
C VAL A 213 -20.04 11.64 -20.37
N LYS A 214 -19.02 12.10 -21.10
CA LYS A 214 -18.20 11.21 -21.95
C LYS A 214 -17.42 10.20 -21.12
N THR A 215 -16.86 10.60 -19.98
CA THR A 215 -16.21 9.68 -19.03
C THR A 215 -17.20 8.65 -18.51
N ALA A 216 -18.41 9.06 -18.11
CA ALA A 216 -19.45 8.14 -17.68
C ALA A 216 -19.82 7.11 -18.76
N ALA A 217 -20.05 7.56 -20.00
CA ALA A 217 -20.33 6.68 -21.12
C ALA A 217 -19.17 5.72 -21.43
N HIS A 218 -17.93 6.21 -21.38
CA HIS A 218 -16.75 5.38 -21.61
C HIS A 218 -16.58 4.31 -20.52
N ALA A 219 -16.93 4.63 -19.27
CA ALA A 219 -16.93 3.68 -18.17
C ALA A 219 -18.04 2.64 -18.31
N ALA A 220 -19.22 3.02 -18.83
CA ALA A 220 -20.36 2.10 -18.99
C ALA A 220 -20.28 1.20 -20.24
N ASN A 221 -19.59 1.64 -21.30
CA ASN A 221 -19.56 0.97 -22.60
C ASN A 221 -19.02 -0.47 -22.59
N PRO A 222 -17.94 -0.82 -21.87
CA PRO A 222 -17.44 -2.20 -21.83
C PRO A 222 -18.53 -3.19 -21.40
N TYR A 223 -19.25 -2.86 -20.33
CA TYR A 223 -20.34 -3.68 -19.79
C TYR A 223 -21.50 -3.86 -20.78
N LEU A 224 -21.78 -2.85 -21.63
CA LEU A 224 -22.79 -2.98 -22.68
C LEU A 224 -22.31 -3.91 -23.80
N TYR A 225 -21.07 -3.74 -24.28
CA TYR A 225 -20.54 -4.50 -25.41
C TYR A 225 -20.31 -5.99 -25.07
N GLU A 226 -20.02 -6.29 -23.82
CA GLU A 226 -19.87 -7.65 -23.31
C GLU A 226 -21.21 -8.31 -22.94
N GLY A 227 -22.32 -7.55 -23.00
CA GLY A 227 -23.64 -8.04 -22.64
C GLY A 227 -23.86 -8.19 -21.13
N ALA A 228 -22.99 -7.59 -20.31
CA ALA A 228 -23.12 -7.58 -18.86
C ALA A 228 -24.27 -6.68 -18.37
N ILE A 229 -24.66 -5.66 -19.14
CA ILE A 229 -25.84 -4.83 -18.89
C ILE A 229 -26.68 -4.64 -20.16
N SER A 230 -27.98 -4.36 -19.99
CA SER A 230 -28.88 -4.03 -21.09
C SER A 230 -28.63 -2.62 -21.65
N GLU A 231 -29.09 -2.36 -22.89
CA GLU A 231 -29.11 -1.00 -23.45
C GLU A 231 -29.94 -0.02 -22.58
N GLU A 232 -31.00 -0.53 -21.94
CA GLU A 232 -31.88 0.25 -21.06
C GLU A 232 -31.12 0.72 -19.81
N CYS A 233 -30.39 -0.21 -19.17
CA CYS A 233 -29.52 0.08 -18.05
C CYS A 233 -28.42 1.11 -18.43
N HIS A 234 -27.71 0.86 -19.53
CA HIS A 234 -26.66 1.76 -20.02
C HIS A 234 -27.19 3.18 -20.24
N SER A 235 -28.34 3.30 -20.92
CA SER A 235 -29.00 4.57 -21.16
C SER A 235 -29.43 5.25 -19.86
N CYS A 236 -29.97 4.50 -18.90
CA CYS A 236 -30.35 5.03 -17.59
C CYS A 236 -29.14 5.67 -16.89
N ILE A 237 -28.02 4.94 -16.76
CA ILE A 237 -26.80 5.40 -16.08
C ILE A 237 -26.27 6.69 -16.73
N VAL A 238 -26.06 6.67 -18.05
CA VAL A 238 -25.50 7.83 -18.77
C VAL A 238 -26.44 9.05 -18.71
N SER A 239 -27.76 8.82 -18.71
CA SER A 239 -28.76 9.89 -18.64
C SER A 239 -28.73 10.65 -17.32
N GLN A 240 -28.42 10.01 -16.19
CA GLN A 240 -28.36 10.68 -14.88
C GLN A 240 -27.20 11.68 -14.82
N PHE A 241 -26.04 11.32 -15.37
CA PHE A 241 -24.92 12.24 -15.53
C PHE A 241 -25.25 13.34 -16.55
N ALA A 242 -25.91 13.01 -17.67
CA ALA A 242 -26.33 14.00 -18.65
C ALA A 242 -27.24 15.07 -18.05
N ARG A 243 -28.13 14.67 -17.12
CA ARG A 243 -29.07 15.52 -16.37
C ARG A 243 -28.45 16.28 -15.20
N ARG A 244 -27.13 16.12 -14.94
CA ARG A 244 -26.42 16.75 -13.81
C ARG A 244 -26.98 16.34 -12.45
N ILE A 245 -27.47 15.12 -12.33
CA ILE A 245 -27.90 14.59 -11.03
C ILE A 245 -26.63 14.30 -10.22
N PRO A 246 -26.44 14.92 -9.03
CA PRO A 246 -25.31 14.62 -8.16
C PRO A 246 -25.28 13.14 -7.80
N ILE A 247 -24.09 12.55 -7.61
CA ILE A 247 -23.93 11.10 -7.38
C ILE A 247 -24.78 10.63 -6.20
N GLU A 248 -24.84 11.43 -5.13
CA GLU A 248 -25.63 11.17 -3.93
C GLU A 248 -27.16 11.23 -4.11
N GLN A 249 -27.63 11.71 -5.27
CA GLN A 249 -29.06 11.82 -5.63
C GLN A 249 -29.44 10.92 -6.81
N GLN A 250 -28.53 10.10 -7.32
CA GLN A 250 -28.83 9.22 -8.44
C GLN A 250 -29.72 8.04 -7.97
N GLU A 251 -30.78 7.78 -8.73
CA GLU A 251 -31.65 6.63 -8.49
C GLU A 251 -31.00 5.35 -9.04
N VAL A 252 -31.34 4.20 -8.47
CA VAL A 252 -30.83 2.91 -8.97
C VAL A 252 -31.45 2.62 -10.33
N CYS A 253 -30.61 2.39 -11.33
CA CYS A 253 -31.03 1.93 -12.65
C CYS A 253 -31.33 0.42 -12.61
N GLU A 254 -32.39 0.01 -13.31
CA GLU A 254 -32.80 -1.39 -13.49
C GLU A 254 -32.31 -1.98 -14.82
#